data_AF-V7C0Q5-F1
#
_entry.id   AF-V7C0Q5-F1
#
_cell.length_a   1.000
_cell.length_b   1.000
_cell.length_c   1.000
_cell.angle_alpha   90.00
_cell.angle_beta   90.00
_cell.angle_gamma   90.00
#
_symmetry.space_group_name_H-M   'P 1'
#
loop_
_entity.id
_entity.type
_entity.pdbx_description
1 polymer ?
#
loop_
_entity_poly.entity_id
_entity_poly.type
_entity_poly.pdbx_seq_one_letter_code
_entity_poly.pdbx_strand_id
1 'polypeptide(L)'
;AIENKKLFILDHHDYLIPYLRRINSSTTKTYATRTIFFLKDDGTLAPLAIELSKPHSQGDEHGPVSEVYVPAYEGVEAYIWLLAKAYVVVNDSCYHQIVSHWLNTHAVVEPFVIATNRQLSVVHPVYKLLFPHYRDTMNINSLARKSLVNADGIIEKTFLWSRYSMEMSSVIYKDWSLVDQALPNDLIKRGVAVADPSAPHGVKLVIEDYPYASDGLEIWDAIKSWVEEYVAFYYKSDEALQKDPELQAWWKELVQVGHGDLKDKPWWPKMQSRGDLVAVSTTLIWIASALHAAVNFGQYPYGGLILNRPTISRRFMPVEGSAEYAALAKNPEKEFLRTITGKKETLIDLTVIEILSRHASDEIYLGERDGGDHWTSDAGPLEAFKRFGKKLAEIEEKLVKKNNDETLRNRTGPAKMPYTLLYPSSEEGLTFRGIPNSISI
;
A
#
# COMPACT_ATOMS: atom_id res chain seq x y z
N ALA A 1 10.51 -8.88 25.76
CA ALA A 1 9.68 -8.31 24.67
C ALA A 1 10.09 -8.83 23.29
N ILE A 2 11.38 -8.77 22.94
CA ILE A 2 11.92 -9.29 21.67
C ILE A 2 11.66 -10.79 21.51
N GLU A 3 12.03 -11.61 22.50
CA GLU A 3 11.82 -13.07 22.47
C GLU A 3 10.35 -13.46 22.27
N ASN A 4 9.43 -12.67 22.83
CA ASN A 4 7.99 -12.88 22.72
C ASN A 4 7.36 -12.20 21.48
N LYS A 5 8.17 -11.67 20.55
CA LYS A 5 7.75 -10.95 19.34
C LYS A 5 6.73 -9.82 19.60
N LYS A 6 6.94 -9.06 20.68
CA LYS A 6 6.08 -7.93 21.08
C LYS A 6 6.62 -6.55 20.69
N LEU A 7 7.75 -6.46 20.00
CA LEU A 7 8.31 -5.18 19.53
C LEU A 7 8.23 -5.11 18.01
N PHE A 8 7.74 -3.97 17.52
CA PHE A 8 7.57 -3.66 16.11
C PHE A 8 8.19 -2.31 15.80
N ILE A 9 8.49 -2.10 14.52
CA ILE A 9 9.18 -0.91 14.04
C ILE A 9 8.49 -0.38 12.78
N LEU A 10 8.24 0.92 12.74
CA LEU A 10 8.00 1.67 11.51
C LEU A 10 9.30 2.39 11.17
N ASP A 11 10.02 1.88 10.17
CA ASP A 11 11.37 2.36 9.83
C ASP A 11 11.37 3.17 8.53
N HIS A 12 11.49 4.49 8.66
CA HIS A 12 11.69 5.43 7.56
C HIS A 12 13.11 6.02 7.56
N HIS A 13 14.06 5.33 8.19
CA HIS A 13 15.42 5.80 8.37
C HIS A 13 16.26 5.64 7.09
N ASP A 14 16.52 4.40 6.69
CA ASP A 14 17.62 4.06 5.78
C ASP A 14 17.45 4.61 4.37
N TYR A 15 16.24 4.55 3.82
CA TYR A 15 15.98 5.06 2.47
C TYR A 15 15.99 6.60 2.43
N LEU A 16 15.75 7.29 3.55
CA LEU A 16 15.58 8.75 3.59
C LEU A 16 16.88 9.47 3.95
N ILE A 17 17.77 8.86 4.74
CA ILE A 17 19.08 9.42 5.11
C ILE A 17 19.84 10.03 3.90
N PRO A 18 19.99 9.32 2.75
CA PRO A 18 20.71 9.86 1.60
C PRO A 18 20.08 11.11 0.98
N TYR A 19 18.79 11.38 1.26
CA TYR A 19 18.01 12.49 0.70
C TYR A 19 17.85 13.66 1.67
N LEU A 20 18.05 13.46 2.97
CA LEU A 20 17.75 14.45 3.99
C LEU A 20 18.43 15.80 3.74
N ARG A 21 19.72 15.82 3.41
CA ARG A 21 20.45 17.09 3.17
C ARG A 21 19.87 17.86 1.97
N ARG A 22 19.52 17.14 0.90
CA ARG A 22 18.92 17.68 -0.34
C ARG A 22 17.49 18.19 -0.13
N ILE A 23 16.70 17.53 0.73
CA ILE A 23 15.34 17.97 1.08
C ILE A 23 15.43 19.19 2.01
N ASN A 24 16.27 19.11 3.04
CA ASN A 24 16.40 20.14 4.08
C ASN A 24 17.09 21.42 3.59
N SER A 25 17.75 21.41 2.44
CA SER A 25 18.27 22.63 1.80
C SER A 25 17.16 23.53 1.22
N SER A 26 15.92 23.03 1.14
CA SER A 26 14.76 23.81 0.68
C SER A 26 14.07 24.56 1.84
N THR A 27 12.87 25.09 1.61
CA THR A 27 12.03 25.68 2.67
C THR A 27 11.39 24.63 3.58
N THR A 28 11.43 23.35 3.22
CA THR A 28 10.95 22.24 4.06
C THR A 28 12.04 21.74 5.01
N LYS A 29 11.64 21.03 6.06
CA LYS A 29 12.53 20.46 7.06
C LYS A 29 11.97 19.12 7.53
N THR A 30 12.79 18.07 7.48
CA THR A 30 12.40 16.72 7.86
C THR A 30 13.53 15.97 8.56
N TYR A 31 13.15 14.86 9.16
CA TYR A 31 14.00 13.87 9.77
C TYR A 31 13.77 12.54 9.07
N ALA A 32 14.77 11.67 9.11
CA ALA A 32 14.57 10.26 8.88
C ALA A 32 14.12 9.63 10.20
N THR A 33 12.94 9.03 10.19
CA THR A 33 12.24 8.66 11.42
C THR A 33 12.22 7.15 11.63
N ARG A 34 12.29 6.75 12.90
CA ARG A 34 12.09 5.36 13.31
C ARG A 34 11.19 5.34 14.53
N THR A 35 10.10 4.59 14.45
CA THR A 35 9.12 4.48 15.55
C THR A 35 9.09 3.07 16.09
N ILE A 36 9.27 2.92 17.40
CA ILE A 36 9.17 1.63 18.09
C ILE A 36 7.77 1.48 18.67
N PHE A 37 7.12 0.36 18.38
CA PHE A 37 5.83 -0.01 18.93
C PHE A 37 5.94 -1.25 19.81
N PHE A 38 5.12 -1.29 20.85
CA PHE A 38 4.94 -2.46 21.71
C PHE A 38 3.53 -3.02 21.56
N LEU A 39 3.44 -4.33 21.34
CA LEU A 39 2.19 -5.07 21.36
C LEU A 39 1.81 -5.39 22.81
N LYS A 40 0.77 -4.71 23.29
CA LYS A 40 0.24 -4.91 24.63
C LYS A 40 -0.48 -6.25 24.75
N ASP A 41 -0.70 -6.67 26.00
CA ASP A 41 -1.43 -7.92 26.29
C ASP A 41 -2.90 -7.86 25.87
N ASP A 42 -3.46 -6.67 25.66
CA ASP A 42 -4.80 -6.47 25.11
C ASP A 42 -4.86 -6.52 23.57
N GLY A 43 -3.76 -6.89 22.91
CA GLY A 43 -3.66 -7.05 21.46
C GLY A 43 -3.44 -5.75 20.68
N THR A 44 -3.37 -4.58 21.34
CA THR A 44 -3.21 -3.29 20.65
C THR A 44 -1.75 -2.79 20.66
N LEU A 45 -1.36 -2.03 19.63
CA LEU A 45 -0.03 -1.43 19.53
C LEU A 45 0.04 -0.08 20.26
N ALA A 46 1.10 0.12 21.05
CA ALA A 46 1.42 1.38 21.69
C ALA A 46 2.79 1.91 21.20
N PRO A 47 2.89 3.17 20.73
CA PRO A 47 4.19 3.76 20.40
C PRO A 47 5.00 3.98 21.69
N LEU A 48 6.25 3.50 21.71
CA LEU A 48 7.17 3.61 22.84
C LEU A 48 8.16 4.76 22.68
N ALA A 49 8.67 4.95 21.47
CA ALA A 49 9.69 5.95 21.18
C ALA A 49 9.69 6.31 19.69
N ILE A 50 10.08 7.54 19.39
CA ILE A 50 10.35 8.03 18.04
C ILE A 50 11.77 8.57 18.02
N GLU A 51 12.60 8.02 17.15
CA GLU A 51 13.91 8.55 16.80
C GLU A 51 13.76 9.51 15.62
N LEU A 52 14.28 10.73 15.76
CA LEU A 52 14.36 11.74 14.70
C LEU A 52 15.83 11.95 14.32
N SER A 53 16.21 11.46 13.14
CA SER A 53 17.59 11.52 12.64
C SER A 53 17.75 12.64 11.60
N LYS A 54 18.80 13.45 11.71
CA LYS A 54 19.16 14.51 10.76
C LYS A 54 20.61 14.36 10.30
N PRO A 55 21.00 14.91 9.12
CA PRO A 55 22.39 14.88 8.69
C PRO A 55 23.30 15.58 9.70
N HIS A 56 24.50 15.06 9.91
CA HIS A 56 25.50 15.72 10.75
C HIS A 56 25.96 17.03 10.10
N SER A 57 26.19 18.06 10.92
CA SER A 57 26.47 19.42 10.43
C SER A 57 27.79 19.51 9.65
N GLN A 58 28.76 18.66 9.99
CA GLN A 58 30.08 18.64 9.35
C GLN A 58 30.14 17.88 8.01
N GLY A 59 29.15 17.05 7.70
CA GLY A 59 29.18 16.20 6.50
C GLY A 59 28.43 14.89 6.71
N ASP A 60 28.08 14.20 5.62
CA ASP A 60 27.35 12.91 5.67
C ASP A 60 28.26 11.74 6.09
N GLU A 61 29.58 11.89 5.91
CA GLU A 61 30.62 10.95 6.34
C GLU A 61 30.68 10.76 7.86
N HIS A 62 30.12 11.68 8.63
CA HIS A 62 30.03 11.62 10.09
C HIS A 62 28.79 10.87 10.59
N GLY A 63 27.95 10.35 9.68
CA GLY A 63 26.69 9.69 10.01
C GLY A 63 25.57 10.68 10.38
N PRO A 64 24.35 10.20 10.68
CA PRO A 64 23.28 11.07 11.17
C PRO A 64 23.43 11.39 12.67
N VAL A 65 22.86 12.52 13.07
CA VAL A 65 22.62 12.86 14.49
C VAL A 65 21.18 12.55 14.81
N SER A 66 20.97 11.70 15.80
CA SER A 66 19.65 11.25 16.24
C SER A 66 19.28 11.82 17.60
N GLU A 67 18.01 12.20 17.75
CA GLU A 67 17.39 12.53 19.02
C GLU A 67 16.18 11.63 19.24
N VAL A 68 15.98 11.16 20.47
CA VAL A 68 14.90 10.23 20.81
C VAL A 68 13.84 10.94 21.64
N TYR A 69 12.60 10.77 21.22
CA TYR A 69 11.41 11.34 21.84
C TYR A 69 10.53 10.22 22.36
N VAL A 70 9.98 10.38 23.56
CA VAL A 70 9.12 9.40 24.22
C VAL A 70 7.74 10.00 24.50
N PRO A 71 6.69 9.17 24.67
CA PRO A 71 5.35 9.66 25.01
C PRO A 71 5.35 10.57 26.25
N ALA A 72 4.74 11.75 26.08
CA ALA A 72 4.42 12.68 27.15
C ALA A 72 2.97 13.17 26.96
N TYR A 73 2.29 13.49 28.06
CA TYR A 73 0.84 13.77 28.06
C TYR A 73 0.48 15.13 28.66
N GLU A 74 1.44 15.83 29.25
CA GLU A 74 1.25 17.15 29.86
C GLU A 74 2.33 18.12 29.40
N GLY A 75 2.09 19.42 29.62
CA GLY A 75 3.07 20.47 29.36
C GLY A 75 3.44 20.65 27.89
N VAL A 76 4.58 21.29 27.67
CA VAL A 76 5.16 21.52 26.33
C VAL A 76 5.68 20.21 25.73
N GLU A 77 6.07 19.26 26.57
CA GLU A 77 6.57 17.93 26.23
C GLU A 77 5.51 17.11 25.49
N ALA A 78 4.23 17.22 25.87
CA ALA A 78 3.14 16.58 25.13
C ALA A 78 3.07 17.05 23.66
N TYR A 79 3.37 18.33 23.41
CA TYR A 79 3.38 18.89 22.08
C TYR A 79 4.69 18.61 21.32
N ILE A 80 5.82 18.47 22.02
CA ILE A 80 7.04 17.90 21.44
C ILE A 80 6.79 16.47 20.96
N TRP A 81 6.12 15.64 21.77
CA TRP A 81 5.71 14.30 21.35
C TRP A 81 4.72 14.31 20.17
N LEU A 82 3.77 15.24 20.18
CA LEU A 82 2.84 15.42 19.05
C LEU A 82 3.57 15.81 17.76
N LEU A 83 4.57 16.70 17.83
CA LEU A 83 5.42 17.06 16.70
C LEU A 83 6.25 15.88 16.22
N ALA A 84 6.83 15.08 17.13
CA ALA A 84 7.58 13.88 16.78
C ALA A 84 6.72 12.91 15.96
N LYS A 85 5.47 12.68 16.38
CA LYS A 85 4.48 11.89 15.60
C LYS A 85 4.19 12.53 14.24
N ALA A 86 4.07 13.86 14.16
CA ALA A 86 3.82 14.53 12.88
C ALA A 86 4.97 14.32 11.88
N TYR A 87 6.24 14.34 12.30
CA TYR A 87 7.37 14.02 11.42
C TYR A 87 7.31 12.57 10.91
N VAL A 88 6.97 11.62 11.78
CA VAL A 88 6.77 10.21 11.39
C VAL A 88 5.67 10.12 10.34
N VAL A 89 4.53 10.77 10.58
CA VAL A 89 3.42 10.72 9.64
C VAL A 89 3.74 11.44 8.33
N VAL A 90 4.54 12.51 8.32
CA VAL A 90 5.00 13.13 7.07
C VAL A 90 5.85 12.16 6.25
N ASN A 91 6.80 11.44 6.89
CA ASN A 91 7.56 10.38 6.22
C ASN A 91 6.62 9.29 5.67
N ASP A 92 5.69 8.85 6.50
CA ASP A 92 4.74 7.80 6.15
C ASP A 92 3.78 8.21 5.03
N SER A 93 3.31 9.46 4.99
CA SER A 93 2.49 10.01 3.91
C SER A 93 3.22 10.02 2.58
N CYS A 94 4.51 10.37 2.58
CA CYS A 94 5.31 10.35 1.35
C CYS A 94 5.58 8.92 0.88
N TYR A 95 5.95 8.03 1.80
CA TYR A 95 6.17 6.62 1.48
C TYR A 95 4.89 5.94 1.00
N HIS A 96 3.77 6.17 1.69
CA HIS A 96 2.45 5.68 1.28
C HIS A 96 2.14 6.12 -0.15
N GLN A 97 2.19 7.42 -0.45
CA GLN A 97 1.73 7.91 -1.73
C GLN A 97 2.63 7.49 -2.90
N ILE A 98 3.94 7.50 -2.69
CA ILE A 98 4.91 7.29 -3.77
C ILE A 98 5.38 5.85 -3.89
N VAL A 99 5.37 5.09 -2.79
CA VAL A 99 5.85 3.71 -2.76
C VAL A 99 4.69 2.73 -2.63
N SER A 100 3.97 2.76 -1.50
CA SER A 100 2.89 1.78 -1.25
C SER A 100 1.76 1.87 -2.26
N HIS A 101 1.43 3.09 -2.71
CA HIS A 101 0.37 3.38 -3.66
C HIS A 101 0.92 3.46 -5.08
N TRP A 102 1.61 4.54 -5.46
CA TRP A 102 2.06 4.73 -6.85
C TRP A 102 2.97 3.60 -7.36
N LEU A 103 4.08 3.29 -6.68
CA LEU A 103 5.03 2.29 -7.17
C LEU A 103 4.41 0.89 -7.12
N ASN A 104 3.96 0.45 -5.94
CA ASN A 104 3.58 -0.93 -5.69
C ASN A 104 2.21 -1.33 -6.24
N THR A 105 1.43 -0.40 -6.78
CA THR A 105 0.21 -0.72 -7.54
C THR A 105 0.28 -0.14 -8.96
N HIS A 106 0.12 1.18 -9.13
CA HIS A 106 -0.01 1.84 -10.43
C HIS A 106 1.14 1.49 -11.38
N ALA A 107 2.37 1.78 -10.97
CA ALA A 107 3.54 1.67 -11.83
C ALA A 107 3.92 0.22 -12.13
N VAL A 108 3.80 -0.69 -11.15
CA VAL A 108 4.19 -2.09 -11.34
C VAL A 108 3.17 -2.89 -12.14
N VAL A 109 1.89 -2.49 -12.18
CA VAL A 109 0.86 -3.21 -12.95
C VAL A 109 0.84 -2.80 -14.43
N GLU A 110 1.17 -1.55 -14.78
CA GLU A 110 1.12 -1.08 -16.18
C GLU A 110 1.93 -1.96 -17.17
N PRO A 111 3.13 -2.47 -16.84
CA PRO A 111 3.84 -3.44 -17.69
C PRO A 111 3.06 -4.73 -17.98
N PHE A 112 2.29 -5.24 -17.01
CA PHE A 112 1.43 -6.42 -17.21
C PHE A 112 0.30 -6.12 -18.18
N VAL A 113 -0.32 -4.92 -18.10
CA VAL A 113 -1.36 -4.50 -19.04
C VAL A 113 -0.82 -4.51 -20.46
N ILE A 114 0.34 -3.89 -20.66
CA ILE A 114 0.99 -3.76 -21.97
C ILE A 114 1.35 -5.14 -22.53
N ALA A 115 2.06 -5.98 -21.76
CA ALA A 115 2.48 -7.30 -22.21
C ALA A 115 1.27 -8.21 -22.52
N THR A 116 0.21 -8.15 -21.69
CA THR A 116 -1.00 -8.95 -21.90
C THR A 116 -1.67 -8.61 -23.23
N ASN A 117 -1.86 -7.33 -23.54
CA ASN A 117 -2.48 -6.89 -24.79
C ASN A 117 -1.61 -7.14 -26.03
N ARG A 118 -0.28 -7.24 -25.87
CA ARG A 118 0.66 -7.46 -26.98
C ARG A 118 0.88 -8.93 -27.32
N GLN A 119 0.81 -9.81 -26.31
CA GLN A 119 1.24 -11.20 -26.45
C GLN A 119 0.11 -12.22 -26.29
N LEU A 120 -0.98 -11.87 -25.61
CA LEU A 120 -2.12 -12.78 -25.42
C LEU A 120 -3.30 -12.31 -26.28
N SER A 121 -3.83 -13.22 -27.09
CA SER A 121 -5.04 -12.96 -27.87
C SER A 121 -6.25 -12.73 -26.96
N VAL A 122 -7.25 -11.97 -27.43
CA VAL A 122 -8.51 -11.74 -26.69
C VAL A 122 -9.27 -13.04 -26.37
N VAL A 123 -9.01 -14.12 -27.11
CA VAL A 123 -9.59 -15.44 -26.84
C VAL A 123 -8.78 -16.28 -25.86
N HIS A 124 -7.53 -15.88 -25.56
CA HIS A 124 -6.62 -16.61 -24.68
C HIS A 124 -7.17 -16.67 -23.25
N PRO A 125 -7.13 -17.83 -22.57
CA PRO A 125 -7.71 -17.95 -21.23
C PRO A 125 -7.05 -17.02 -20.21
N VAL A 126 -5.72 -16.88 -20.24
CA VAL A 126 -5.03 -15.95 -19.33
C VAL A 126 -5.33 -14.47 -19.65
N TYR A 127 -5.61 -14.12 -20.91
CA TYR A 127 -6.11 -12.78 -21.24
C TYR A 127 -7.47 -12.55 -20.56
N LYS A 128 -8.42 -13.48 -20.75
CA LYS A 128 -9.76 -13.39 -20.15
C LYS A 128 -9.73 -13.34 -18.62
N LEU A 129 -8.80 -14.06 -17.99
CA LEU A 129 -8.61 -14.04 -16.54
C LEU A 129 -8.14 -12.65 -16.06
N LEU A 130 -7.12 -12.08 -16.70
CA LEU A 130 -6.43 -10.90 -16.19
C LEU A 130 -7.05 -9.58 -16.66
N PHE A 131 -7.67 -9.55 -17.84
CA PHE A 131 -8.16 -8.32 -18.47
C PHE A 131 -9.09 -7.46 -17.60
N PRO A 132 -10.06 -8.00 -16.83
CA PRO A 132 -10.89 -7.18 -15.94
C PRO A 132 -10.08 -6.39 -14.92
N HIS A 133 -8.93 -6.91 -14.52
CA HIS A 133 -8.07 -6.31 -13.51
C HIS A 133 -7.17 -5.19 -14.04
N TYR A 134 -7.36 -4.78 -15.30
CA TYR A 134 -6.63 -3.70 -15.94
C TYR A 134 -7.50 -2.50 -16.31
N ARG A 135 -8.81 -2.55 -16.00
CA ARG A 135 -9.75 -1.47 -16.34
C ARG A 135 -9.20 -0.13 -15.83
N ASP A 136 -9.14 0.85 -16.73
CA ASP A 136 -8.69 2.22 -16.50
C ASP A 136 -7.23 2.44 -16.01
N THR A 137 -6.47 1.39 -15.69
CA THR A 137 -5.10 1.51 -15.14
C THR A 137 -4.16 2.32 -16.03
N MET A 138 -4.11 2.06 -17.34
CA MET A 138 -3.28 2.86 -18.26
C MET A 138 -3.79 4.30 -18.42
N ASN A 139 -5.11 4.49 -18.36
CA ASN A 139 -5.72 5.81 -18.51
C ASN A 139 -5.35 6.70 -17.31
N ILE A 140 -5.58 6.20 -16.09
CA ILE A 140 -5.25 6.93 -14.87
C ILE A 140 -3.75 7.16 -14.73
N ASN A 141 -2.91 6.17 -15.06
CA ASN A 141 -1.45 6.35 -15.03
C ASN A 141 -0.97 7.40 -16.03
N SER A 142 -1.56 7.46 -17.22
CA SER A 142 -1.25 8.49 -18.22
C SER A 142 -1.60 9.89 -17.71
N LEU A 143 -2.78 10.05 -17.10
CA LEU A 143 -3.20 11.31 -16.47
C LEU A 143 -2.29 11.69 -15.29
N ALA A 144 -1.91 10.71 -14.47
CA ALA A 144 -0.99 10.91 -13.35
C ALA A 144 0.37 11.39 -13.84
N ARG A 145 0.95 10.78 -14.89
CA ARG A 145 2.20 11.25 -15.51
C ARG A 145 2.10 12.67 -16.07
N LYS A 146 0.91 13.13 -16.44
CA LYS A 146 0.68 14.47 -17.01
C LYS A 146 0.48 15.55 -15.95
N SER A 147 -0.18 15.22 -14.83
CA SER A 147 -0.68 16.24 -13.88
C SER A 147 -0.36 15.97 -12.41
N LEU A 148 -0.06 14.71 -12.03
CA LEU A 148 0.14 14.30 -10.64
C LEU A 148 1.63 14.21 -10.29
N VAL A 149 2.36 13.34 -11.00
CA VAL A 149 3.76 12.98 -10.72
C VAL A 149 4.77 13.63 -11.67
N ASN A 150 4.32 14.55 -12.53
CA ASN A 150 5.22 15.33 -13.39
C ASN A 150 6.01 16.38 -12.58
N ALA A 151 7.06 16.92 -13.20
CA ALA A 151 7.77 18.08 -12.68
C ALA A 151 6.80 19.26 -12.45
N ASP A 152 6.88 19.88 -11.28
CA ASP A 152 5.92 20.89 -10.80
C ASP A 152 4.46 20.40 -10.80
N GLY A 153 4.25 19.08 -10.78
CA GLY A 153 2.94 18.45 -10.61
C GLY A 153 2.40 18.60 -9.18
N ILE A 154 1.25 17.99 -8.93
CA ILE A 154 0.60 18.03 -7.61
C ILE A 154 1.53 17.47 -6.54
N ILE A 155 2.08 16.26 -6.72
CA ILE A 155 2.93 15.63 -5.71
C ILE A 155 4.14 16.49 -5.37
N GLU A 156 4.86 16.99 -6.38
CA GLU A 156 6.08 17.77 -6.13
C GLU A 156 5.82 19.07 -5.35
N LYS A 157 4.61 19.62 -5.49
CA LYS A 157 4.17 20.85 -4.84
C LYS A 157 3.61 20.63 -3.45
N THR A 158 3.07 19.45 -3.16
CA THR A 158 2.31 19.22 -1.92
C THR A 158 2.87 18.14 -1.00
N PHE A 159 3.87 17.37 -1.43
CA PHE A 159 4.55 16.37 -0.60
C PHE A 159 6.01 16.75 -0.30
N LEU A 160 6.49 16.33 0.87
CA LEU A 160 7.82 16.67 1.39
C LEU A 160 8.98 16.31 0.44
N TRP A 161 8.92 15.15 -0.22
CA TRP A 161 9.99 14.71 -1.11
C TRP A 161 10.13 15.60 -2.35
N SER A 162 9.08 16.36 -2.69
CA SER A 162 9.06 17.33 -3.78
C SER A 162 9.65 16.75 -5.07
N ARG A 163 10.57 17.46 -5.75
CA ARG A 163 11.27 17.01 -6.97
C ARG A 163 12.05 15.71 -6.86
N TYR A 164 12.26 15.17 -5.65
CA TYR A 164 12.94 13.89 -5.45
C TYR A 164 11.96 12.72 -5.40
N SER A 165 10.65 12.95 -5.41
CA SER A 165 9.62 11.92 -5.24
C SER A 165 9.79 10.75 -6.21
N MET A 166 9.90 11.04 -7.51
CA MET A 166 10.04 10.01 -8.54
C MET A 166 11.45 9.39 -8.59
N GLU A 167 12.48 10.12 -8.18
CA GLU A 167 13.84 9.56 -8.03
C GLU A 167 13.86 8.53 -6.90
N MET A 168 13.23 8.86 -5.76
CA MET A 168 13.15 7.98 -4.59
C MET A 168 12.35 6.71 -4.87
N SER A 169 11.21 6.78 -5.57
CA SER A 169 10.49 5.56 -5.98
C SER A 169 11.33 4.67 -6.88
N SER A 170 12.10 5.25 -7.81
CA SER A 170 13.01 4.50 -8.68
C SER A 170 14.15 3.83 -7.89
N VAL A 171 14.70 4.49 -6.87
CA VAL A 171 15.71 3.89 -5.99
C VAL A 171 15.13 2.72 -5.21
N ILE A 172 13.94 2.89 -4.62
CA ILE A 172 13.26 1.86 -3.84
C ILE A 172 12.84 0.66 -4.70
N TYR A 173 12.48 0.90 -5.97
CA TYR A 173 12.15 -0.16 -6.92
C TYR A 173 13.28 -1.19 -7.13
N LYS A 174 14.55 -0.84 -6.87
CA LYS A 174 15.69 -1.77 -7.00
C LYS A 174 15.60 -2.99 -6.07
N ASP A 175 14.87 -2.84 -4.97
CA ASP A 175 14.63 -3.86 -3.94
C ASP A 175 13.22 -4.46 -4.03
N TRP A 176 12.41 -4.02 -5.01
CA TRP A 176 11.11 -4.61 -5.28
C TRP A 176 11.26 -6.03 -5.83
N SER A 177 10.29 -6.87 -5.48
CA SER A 177 10.20 -8.27 -5.86
C SER A 177 8.74 -8.64 -6.05
N LEU A 178 8.41 -9.24 -7.19
CA LEU A 178 7.04 -9.70 -7.47
C LEU A 178 6.58 -10.74 -6.45
N VAL A 179 7.44 -11.70 -6.11
CA VAL A 179 7.07 -12.79 -5.18
C VAL A 179 6.82 -12.28 -3.76
N ASP A 180 7.41 -11.13 -3.39
CA ASP A 180 7.19 -10.50 -2.09
C ASP A 180 5.89 -9.69 -2.05
N GLN A 181 5.24 -9.43 -3.20
CA GLN A 181 3.93 -8.78 -3.24
C GLN A 181 2.78 -9.73 -2.93
N ALA A 182 3.03 -11.04 -2.88
CA ALA A 182 2.07 -11.99 -2.39
C ALA A 182 1.83 -11.74 -0.89
N LEU A 183 0.58 -11.52 -0.46
CA LEU A 183 0.28 -11.09 0.90
C LEU A 183 0.92 -11.98 1.99
N PRO A 184 0.85 -13.33 1.92
CA PRO A 184 1.52 -14.18 2.91
C PRO A 184 3.04 -13.95 2.97
N ASN A 185 3.69 -13.76 1.81
CA ASN A 185 5.13 -13.52 1.72
C ASN A 185 5.51 -12.15 2.27
N ASP A 186 4.74 -11.10 1.96
CA ASP A 186 4.91 -9.77 2.54
C ASP A 186 4.84 -9.81 4.08
N LEU A 187 3.81 -10.46 4.63
CA LEU A 187 3.61 -10.56 6.08
C LEU A 187 4.77 -11.29 6.77
N ILE A 188 5.28 -12.36 6.17
CA ILE A 188 6.46 -13.08 6.67
C ILE A 188 7.72 -12.22 6.55
N LYS A 189 7.95 -11.58 5.39
CA LYS A 189 9.13 -10.75 5.12
C LYS A 189 9.24 -9.59 6.11
N ARG A 190 8.11 -8.96 6.46
CA ARG A 190 8.05 -7.89 7.46
C ARG A 190 8.11 -8.38 8.90
N GLY A 191 8.12 -9.70 9.13
CA GLY A 191 8.17 -10.30 10.46
C GLY A 191 6.87 -10.17 11.27
N VAL A 192 5.75 -9.85 10.60
CA VAL A 192 4.42 -9.72 11.22
C VAL A 192 3.58 -10.98 11.11
N ALA A 193 4.08 -12.01 10.44
CA ALA A 193 3.56 -13.36 10.44
C ALA A 193 4.70 -14.40 10.41
N VAL A 194 4.37 -15.64 10.74
CA VAL A 194 5.24 -16.80 10.55
C VAL A 194 4.55 -17.83 9.67
N ALA A 195 5.31 -18.55 8.86
CA ALA A 195 4.78 -19.70 8.13
C ALA A 195 4.28 -20.75 9.13
N ASP A 196 3.05 -21.21 8.93
CA ASP A 196 2.41 -22.25 9.73
C ASP A 196 1.46 -23.04 8.82
N PRO A 197 1.87 -24.20 8.28
CA PRO A 197 1.04 -25.01 7.40
C PRO A 197 -0.25 -25.52 8.04
N SER A 198 -0.38 -25.48 9.37
CA SER A 198 -1.59 -25.87 10.08
C SER A 198 -2.60 -24.72 10.22
N ALA A 199 -2.16 -23.48 10.02
CA ALA A 199 -3.02 -22.31 10.04
C ALA A 199 -3.88 -22.23 8.76
N PRO A 200 -5.10 -21.67 8.83
CA PRO A 200 -6.03 -21.64 7.69
C PRO A 200 -5.44 -21.05 6.40
N HIS A 201 -4.56 -20.06 6.52
CA HIS A 201 -3.95 -19.33 5.40
C HIS A 201 -2.48 -19.70 5.16
N GLY A 202 -2.00 -20.78 5.79
CA GLY A 202 -0.58 -21.19 5.77
C GLY A 202 0.36 -20.26 6.55
N VAL A 203 -0.17 -19.25 7.23
CA VAL A 203 0.57 -18.31 8.06
C VAL A 203 -0.18 -18.01 9.36
N LYS A 204 0.57 -17.77 10.43
CA LYS A 204 0.08 -17.28 11.71
C LYS A 204 0.54 -15.84 11.92
N LEU A 205 -0.40 -14.92 12.10
CA LEU A 205 -0.11 -13.52 12.41
C LEU A 205 0.52 -13.40 13.80
N VAL A 206 1.52 -12.52 13.93
CA VAL A 206 2.10 -12.16 15.24
C VAL A 206 1.18 -11.19 15.97
N ILE A 207 0.52 -10.29 15.24
CA ILE A 207 -0.57 -9.44 15.73
C ILE A 207 -1.86 -10.09 15.27
N GLU A 208 -2.54 -10.80 16.17
CA GLU A 208 -3.73 -11.60 15.82
C GLU A 208 -4.85 -10.76 15.22
N ASP A 209 -5.19 -9.63 15.86
CA ASP A 209 -6.14 -8.65 15.35
C ASP A 209 -5.41 -7.55 14.56
N TYR A 210 -4.75 -7.92 13.45
CA TYR A 210 -4.23 -6.97 12.47
C TYR A 210 -5.24 -6.85 11.31
N PRO A 211 -6.07 -5.79 11.24
CA PRO A 211 -7.25 -5.76 10.35
C PRO A 211 -6.91 -5.93 8.86
N TYR A 212 -5.92 -5.19 8.35
CA TYR A 212 -5.45 -5.33 6.96
C TYR A 212 -5.01 -6.76 6.62
N ALA A 213 -4.17 -7.37 7.47
CA ALA A 213 -3.64 -8.70 7.20
C ALA A 213 -4.73 -9.79 7.38
N SER A 214 -5.51 -9.70 8.46
CA SER A 214 -6.57 -10.66 8.79
C SER A 214 -7.68 -10.68 7.76
N ASP A 215 -8.07 -9.52 7.22
CA ASP A 215 -9.08 -9.44 6.16
C ASP A 215 -8.48 -9.75 4.80
N GLY A 216 -7.28 -9.25 4.54
CA GLY A 216 -6.56 -9.47 3.29
C GLY A 216 -6.30 -10.94 3.00
N LEU A 217 -5.99 -11.75 4.03
CA LEU A 217 -5.78 -13.19 3.85
C LEU A 217 -7.05 -13.94 3.41
N GLU A 218 -8.23 -13.48 3.82
CA GLU A 218 -9.50 -14.05 3.34
C GLU A 218 -9.71 -13.76 1.84
N ILE A 219 -9.44 -12.52 1.43
CA ILE A 219 -9.56 -12.09 0.04
C ILE A 219 -8.50 -12.76 -0.84
N TRP A 220 -7.26 -12.84 -0.35
CA TRP A 220 -6.15 -13.53 -1.01
C TRP A 220 -6.48 -14.99 -1.31
N ASP A 221 -7.01 -15.73 -0.32
CA ASP A 221 -7.36 -17.14 -0.51
C ASP A 221 -8.54 -17.33 -1.45
N ALA A 222 -9.50 -16.41 -1.46
CA ALA A 222 -10.60 -16.43 -2.44
C ALA A 222 -10.08 -16.23 -3.87
N ILE A 223 -9.20 -15.25 -4.09
CA ILE A 223 -8.55 -15.01 -5.39
C ILE A 223 -7.74 -16.23 -5.79
N LYS A 224 -6.93 -16.77 -4.88
CA LYS A 224 -6.10 -17.94 -5.14
C LYS A 224 -6.93 -19.15 -5.57
N SER A 225 -7.99 -19.45 -4.83
CA SER A 225 -8.89 -20.57 -5.13
C SER A 225 -9.55 -20.42 -6.51
N TRP A 226 -10.00 -19.19 -6.84
CA TRP A 226 -10.54 -18.87 -8.16
C TRP A 226 -9.53 -19.12 -9.28
N VAL A 227 -8.32 -18.59 -9.14
CA VAL A 227 -7.25 -18.73 -10.14
C VAL A 227 -6.83 -20.19 -10.29
N GLU A 228 -6.68 -20.94 -9.20
CA GLU A 228 -6.34 -22.36 -9.22
C GLU A 228 -7.36 -23.18 -10.01
N GLU A 229 -8.65 -22.98 -9.74
CA GLU A 229 -9.73 -23.66 -10.45
C GLU A 229 -9.77 -23.28 -11.94
N TYR A 230 -9.63 -21.99 -12.26
CA TYR A 230 -9.61 -21.49 -13.63
C TYR A 230 -8.41 -22.05 -14.44
N VAL A 231 -7.21 -21.98 -13.88
CA VAL A 231 -5.98 -22.46 -14.53
C VAL A 231 -6.04 -23.98 -14.75
N ALA A 232 -6.54 -24.75 -13.77
CA ALA A 232 -6.72 -26.19 -13.91
C ALA A 232 -7.74 -26.58 -14.99
N PHE A 233 -8.68 -25.68 -15.33
CA PHE A 233 -9.61 -25.90 -16.43
C PHE A 233 -8.90 -25.88 -17.79
N TYR A 234 -8.04 -24.88 -18.06
CA TYR A 234 -7.40 -24.72 -19.36
C TYR A 234 -6.07 -25.47 -19.51
N TYR A 235 -5.27 -25.56 -18.44
CA TYR A 235 -3.98 -26.25 -18.46
C TYR A 235 -4.06 -27.53 -17.63
N LYS A 236 -4.07 -28.68 -18.32
CA LYS A 236 -4.18 -30.01 -17.69
C LYS A 236 -2.86 -30.57 -17.15
N SER A 237 -1.73 -30.03 -17.62
CA SER A 237 -0.41 -30.39 -17.14
C SER A 237 0.55 -29.22 -17.33
N ASP A 238 1.72 -29.29 -16.69
CA ASP A 238 2.76 -28.28 -16.84
C ASP A 238 3.32 -28.26 -18.27
N GLU A 239 3.37 -29.41 -18.96
CA GLU A 239 3.79 -29.51 -20.36
C GLU A 239 2.84 -28.78 -21.31
N ALA A 240 1.53 -28.75 -21.02
CA ALA A 240 0.59 -27.98 -21.84
C ALA A 240 0.87 -26.48 -21.75
N LEU A 241 1.23 -26.00 -20.56
CA LEU A 241 1.60 -24.62 -20.28
C LEU A 241 2.93 -24.24 -20.93
N GLN A 242 3.92 -25.13 -20.87
CA GLN A 242 5.23 -24.92 -21.51
C GLN A 242 5.14 -24.84 -23.04
N LYS A 243 4.15 -25.52 -23.64
CA LYS A 243 3.90 -25.51 -25.09
C LYS A 243 3.06 -24.33 -25.57
N ASP A 244 2.59 -23.47 -24.68
CA ASP A 244 1.78 -22.30 -25.01
C ASP A 244 2.68 -21.14 -25.48
N PRO A 245 2.74 -20.83 -26.79
CA PRO A 245 3.67 -19.83 -27.29
C PRO A 245 3.28 -18.40 -26.88
N GLU A 246 1.98 -18.10 -26.74
CA GLU A 246 1.50 -16.77 -26.32
C GLU A 246 1.86 -16.53 -24.86
N LEU A 247 1.62 -17.50 -23.98
CA LEU A 247 1.97 -17.39 -22.56
C LEU A 247 3.48 -17.25 -22.33
N GLN A 248 4.30 -18.03 -23.04
CA GLN A 248 5.76 -17.94 -22.91
C GLN A 248 6.28 -16.59 -23.45
N ALA A 249 5.72 -16.07 -24.54
CA ALA A 249 6.07 -14.77 -25.08
C ALA A 249 5.63 -13.62 -24.14
N TRP A 250 4.42 -13.71 -23.58
CA TRP A 250 3.89 -12.78 -22.58
C TRP A 250 4.81 -12.65 -21.38
N TRP A 251 5.15 -13.77 -20.75
CA TRP A 251 5.99 -13.75 -19.56
C TRP A 251 7.40 -13.26 -19.86
N LYS A 252 7.96 -13.67 -21.00
CA LYS A 252 9.27 -13.21 -21.45
C LYS A 252 9.31 -11.70 -21.67
N GLU A 253 8.35 -11.13 -22.41
CA GLU A 253 8.30 -9.69 -22.66
C GLU A 253 8.10 -8.91 -21.35
N LEU A 254 7.20 -9.37 -20.48
CA LEU A 254 6.97 -8.75 -19.19
C LEU A 254 8.25 -8.64 -18.36
N VAL A 255 9.01 -9.73 -18.20
CA VAL A 255 10.23 -9.73 -17.38
C VAL A 255 11.37 -9.01 -18.08
N GLN A 256 11.59 -9.24 -19.37
CA GLN A 256 12.77 -8.74 -20.08
C GLN A 256 12.62 -7.30 -20.59
N VAL A 257 11.39 -6.83 -20.78
CA VAL A 257 11.07 -5.49 -21.29
C VAL A 257 10.27 -4.71 -20.26
N GLY A 258 9.13 -5.23 -19.83
CA GLY A 258 8.22 -4.52 -18.91
C GLY A 258 8.86 -4.14 -17.57
N HIS A 259 9.50 -5.09 -16.93
CA HIS A 259 10.34 -4.92 -15.73
C HIS A 259 11.82 -5.17 -16.04
N GLY A 260 12.27 -4.74 -17.22
CA GLY A 260 13.59 -5.07 -17.78
C GLY A 260 14.79 -4.68 -16.90
N ASP A 261 14.64 -3.68 -16.04
CA ASP A 261 15.67 -3.26 -15.08
C ASP A 261 15.93 -4.30 -13.98
N LEU A 262 14.95 -5.16 -13.71
CA LEU A 262 15.02 -6.24 -12.73
C LEU A 262 15.05 -7.64 -13.36
N LYS A 263 15.15 -7.77 -14.69
CA LYS A 263 15.09 -9.05 -15.42
C LYS A 263 16.10 -10.11 -14.94
N ASP A 264 17.24 -9.66 -14.41
CA ASP A 264 18.35 -10.50 -13.97
C ASP A 264 18.20 -10.96 -12.51
N LYS A 265 17.15 -10.52 -11.80
CA LYS A 265 16.89 -10.94 -10.43
C LYS A 265 16.45 -12.41 -10.37
N PRO A 266 16.94 -13.20 -9.41
CA PRO A 266 16.72 -14.65 -9.39
C PRO A 266 15.31 -15.07 -8.97
N TRP A 267 14.55 -14.16 -8.35
CA TRP A 267 13.23 -14.44 -7.77
C TRP A 267 12.09 -14.49 -8.79
N TRP A 268 12.32 -14.14 -10.07
CA TRP A 268 11.29 -14.25 -11.10
C TRP A 268 10.86 -15.71 -11.29
N PRO A 269 9.55 -16.02 -11.17
CA PRO A 269 8.99 -17.30 -11.61
C PRO A 269 9.40 -17.62 -13.05
N LYS A 270 9.58 -18.89 -13.38
CA LYS A 270 10.03 -19.30 -14.72
C LYS A 270 8.88 -19.46 -15.70
N MET A 271 7.64 -19.46 -15.21
CA MET A 271 6.43 -19.72 -16.00
C MET A 271 6.50 -21.07 -16.71
N GLN A 272 6.96 -22.10 -15.97
CA GLN A 272 7.12 -23.46 -16.49
C GLN A 272 6.17 -24.47 -15.84
N SER A 273 5.40 -24.05 -14.83
CA SER A 273 4.42 -24.87 -14.14
C SER A 273 3.10 -24.15 -13.97
N ARG A 274 2.02 -24.89 -13.75
CA ARG A 274 0.72 -24.30 -13.37
C ARG A 274 0.81 -23.55 -12.04
N GLY A 275 1.67 -24.02 -11.13
CA GLY A 275 1.95 -23.33 -9.87
C GLY A 275 2.53 -21.93 -10.08
N ASP A 276 3.44 -21.76 -11.05
CA ASP A 276 3.98 -20.44 -11.40
C ASP A 276 2.88 -19.50 -11.90
N LEU A 277 2.04 -19.97 -12.84
CA LEU A 277 0.95 -19.18 -13.40
C LEU A 277 -0.07 -18.79 -12.32
N VAL A 278 -0.47 -19.74 -11.48
CA VAL A 278 -1.36 -19.47 -10.35
C VAL A 278 -0.75 -18.41 -9.43
N ALA A 279 0.49 -18.59 -9.00
CA ALA A 279 1.14 -17.66 -8.07
C ALA A 279 1.25 -16.24 -8.65
N VAL A 280 1.66 -16.12 -9.92
CA VAL A 280 1.76 -14.83 -10.63
C VAL A 280 0.38 -14.19 -10.81
N SER A 281 -0.61 -14.93 -11.30
CA SER A 281 -1.96 -14.40 -11.52
C SER A 281 -2.65 -14.01 -10.22
N THR A 282 -2.55 -14.82 -9.15
CA THR A 282 -3.08 -14.46 -7.83
C THR A 282 -2.42 -13.19 -7.29
N THR A 283 -1.10 -13.08 -7.39
CA THR A 283 -0.36 -11.89 -6.94
C THR A 283 -0.76 -10.65 -7.72
N LEU A 284 -0.89 -10.76 -9.05
CA LEU A 284 -1.27 -9.64 -9.90
C LEU A 284 -2.71 -9.18 -9.61
N ILE A 285 -3.65 -10.12 -9.51
CA ILE A 285 -5.05 -9.80 -9.17
C ILE A 285 -5.11 -9.16 -7.78
N TRP A 286 -4.36 -9.67 -6.80
CA TRP A 286 -4.23 -9.06 -5.48
C TRP A 286 -3.72 -7.62 -5.54
N ILE A 287 -2.64 -7.35 -6.29
CA ILE A 287 -2.07 -6.00 -6.44
C ILE A 287 -3.11 -5.05 -7.05
N ALA A 288 -3.72 -5.48 -8.16
CA ALA A 288 -4.63 -4.66 -8.95
C ALA A 288 -5.98 -4.41 -8.25
N SER A 289 -6.41 -5.29 -7.35
CA SER A 289 -7.68 -5.17 -6.63
C SER A 289 -7.48 -4.79 -5.17
N ALA A 290 -7.36 -5.78 -4.28
CA ALA A 290 -7.40 -5.61 -2.84
C ALA A 290 -6.24 -4.79 -2.25
N LEU A 291 -5.02 -4.93 -2.78
CA LEU A 291 -3.90 -4.11 -2.32
C LEU A 291 -4.12 -2.64 -2.65
N HIS A 292 -4.45 -2.32 -3.91
CA HIS A 292 -4.77 -0.96 -4.34
C HIS A 292 -5.93 -0.41 -3.53
N ALA A 293 -7.03 -1.15 -3.38
CA ALA A 293 -8.17 -0.71 -2.59
C ALA A 293 -7.78 -0.34 -1.15
N ALA A 294 -6.97 -1.19 -0.49
CA ALA A 294 -6.52 -0.98 0.88
C ALA A 294 -5.61 0.26 1.06
N VAL A 295 -4.87 0.67 0.03
CA VAL A 295 -4.00 1.85 0.08
C VAL A 295 -4.62 3.09 -0.58
N ASN A 296 -5.69 2.95 -1.35
CA ASN A 296 -6.32 4.03 -2.11
C ASN A 296 -7.54 4.62 -1.41
N PHE A 297 -8.56 3.83 -1.09
CA PHE A 297 -9.86 4.34 -0.63
C PHE A 297 -9.85 4.84 0.82
N GLY A 298 -8.72 4.67 1.52
CA GLY A 298 -8.47 5.25 2.85
C GLY A 298 -7.84 6.65 2.82
N GLN A 299 -7.47 7.17 1.64
CA GLN A 299 -6.73 8.44 1.53
C GLN A 299 -7.51 9.62 2.13
N TYR A 300 -8.72 9.92 1.68
CA TYR A 300 -9.55 10.98 2.26
C TYR A 300 -10.16 10.58 3.61
N PRO A 301 -10.67 9.36 3.82
CA PRO A 301 -11.22 8.98 5.13
C PRO A 301 -10.24 9.16 6.31
N TYR A 302 -8.94 8.88 6.11
CA TYR A 302 -7.91 9.15 7.13
C TYR A 302 -7.23 10.51 6.96
N GLY A 303 -6.98 10.96 5.74
CA GLY A 303 -6.20 12.16 5.43
C GLY A 303 -7.00 13.43 5.20
N GLY A 304 -8.33 13.35 5.16
CA GLY A 304 -9.28 14.46 5.03
C GLY A 304 -9.14 15.49 6.15
N LEU A 305 -8.52 15.11 7.27
CA LEU A 305 -8.00 16.00 8.29
C LEU A 305 -6.48 16.06 8.20
N ILE A 306 -5.93 17.17 7.69
CA ILE A 306 -4.48 17.33 7.48
C ILE A 306 -3.62 17.19 8.75
N LEU A 307 -4.22 17.37 9.93
CA LEU A 307 -3.55 17.12 11.21
C LEU A 307 -3.22 15.64 11.42
N ASN A 308 -4.04 14.75 10.86
CA ASN A 308 -3.89 13.30 10.99
C ASN A 308 -2.94 12.72 9.93
N ARG A 309 -2.91 13.27 8.71
CA ARG A 309 -1.99 12.88 7.63
C ARG A 309 -1.30 14.08 6.99
N PRO A 310 -0.42 14.80 7.71
CA PRO A 310 0.37 15.86 7.10
C PRO A 310 1.28 15.28 6.00
N THR A 311 1.47 16.06 4.94
CA THR A 311 2.23 15.73 3.72
C THR A 311 3.58 16.46 3.64
N ILE A 312 3.73 17.57 4.38
CA ILE A 312 4.95 18.38 4.47
C ILE A 312 5.25 18.73 5.93
N SER A 313 6.53 18.74 6.28
CA SER A 313 7.04 19.43 7.47
C SER A 313 7.99 20.58 7.07
N ARG A 314 7.88 21.73 7.74
CA ARG A 314 8.50 23.01 7.34
C ARG A 314 9.56 23.53 8.31
N ARG A 315 9.63 22.96 9.51
CA ARG A 315 10.55 23.38 10.58
C ARG A 315 11.15 22.17 11.26
N PHE A 316 12.32 22.34 11.86
CA PHE A 316 12.87 21.35 12.80
C PHE A 316 12.18 21.46 14.16
N MET A 317 12.37 20.43 14.99
CA MET A 317 11.91 20.43 16.37
C MET A 317 12.46 21.65 17.12
N PRO A 318 11.63 22.38 17.88
CA PRO A 318 12.11 23.46 18.73
C PRO A 318 13.08 22.94 19.81
N VAL A 319 14.21 23.64 19.99
CA VAL A 319 15.22 23.30 21.01
C VAL A 319 14.87 23.98 22.33
N GLU A 320 15.02 23.28 23.45
CA GLU A 320 14.78 23.85 24.79
C GLU A 320 15.57 25.17 24.98
N GLY A 321 14.92 26.17 25.57
CA GLY A 321 15.49 27.52 25.74
C GLY A 321 15.45 28.43 24.51
N SER A 322 15.04 27.92 23.34
CA SER A 322 14.83 28.74 22.14
C SER A 322 13.52 29.56 22.18
N ALA A 323 13.44 30.58 21.33
CA ALA A 323 12.21 31.36 21.16
C ALA A 323 11.07 30.50 20.59
N GLU A 324 11.38 29.55 19.71
CA GLU A 324 10.44 28.59 19.13
C GLU A 324 9.85 27.66 20.20
N TYR A 325 10.67 27.23 21.17
CA TYR A 325 10.21 26.39 22.27
C TYR A 325 9.29 27.18 23.22
N ALA A 326 9.66 28.42 23.56
CA ALA A 326 8.78 29.31 24.31
C ALA A 326 7.46 29.62 23.57
N ALA A 327 7.51 29.75 22.24
CA ALA A 327 6.33 29.93 21.41
C ALA A 327 5.44 28.68 21.40
N LEU A 328 6.03 27.47 21.34
CA LEU A 328 5.31 26.20 21.44
C LEU A 328 4.60 26.09 22.80
N ALA A 329 5.29 26.40 23.91
CA ALA A 329 4.69 26.41 25.24
C ALA A 329 3.53 27.40 25.38
N LYS A 330 3.62 28.55 24.69
CA LYS A 330 2.59 29.61 24.76
C LYS A 330 1.39 29.35 23.84
N ASN A 331 1.61 28.85 22.63
CA ASN A 331 0.54 28.60 21.66
C ASN A 331 0.87 27.36 20.81
N PRO A 332 0.67 26.16 21.37
CA PRO A 332 1.16 24.94 20.76
C PRO A 332 0.46 24.59 19.45
N GLU A 333 -0.86 24.82 19.34
CA GLU A 333 -1.62 24.56 18.11
C GLU A 333 -1.10 25.38 16.93
N LYS A 334 -0.79 26.67 17.17
CA LYS A 334 -0.24 27.55 16.15
C LYS A 334 1.13 27.09 15.68
N GLU A 335 2.01 26.65 16.58
CA GLU A 335 3.34 26.17 16.20
C GLU A 335 3.29 24.78 15.55
N PHE A 336 2.33 23.92 15.93
CA PHE A 336 2.04 22.68 15.21
C PHE A 336 1.61 22.95 13.76
N LEU A 337 0.62 23.85 13.57
CA LEU A 337 0.15 24.27 12.25
C LEU A 337 1.21 24.97 11.40
N ARG A 338 2.18 25.64 12.04
CA ARG A 338 3.34 26.23 11.35
C ARG A 338 4.37 25.19 10.92
N THR A 339 4.37 24.03 11.56
CA THR A 339 5.31 22.94 11.28
C THR A 339 4.82 22.04 10.17
N ILE A 340 3.55 21.61 10.20
CA ILE A 340 2.98 20.69 9.19
C ILE A 340 2.64 21.38 7.86
N THR A 341 1.94 20.72 6.93
CA THR A 341 1.52 21.22 5.61
C THR A 341 0.90 22.62 5.67
N GLY A 342 1.29 23.49 4.73
CA GLY A 342 0.74 24.83 4.59
C GLY A 342 -0.69 24.82 4.06
N LYS A 343 -1.50 25.84 4.42
CA LYS A 343 -2.92 25.90 4.06
C LYS A 343 -3.17 25.77 2.55
N LYS A 344 -2.31 26.35 1.71
CA LYS A 344 -2.47 26.29 0.25
C LYS A 344 -2.30 24.86 -0.25
N GLU A 345 -1.23 24.21 0.18
CA GLU A 345 -0.90 22.83 -0.17
C GLU A 345 -1.98 21.88 0.35
N THR A 346 -2.47 22.11 1.58
CA THR A 346 -3.60 21.37 2.16
C THR A 346 -4.85 21.40 1.29
N LEU A 347 -5.25 22.57 0.77
CA LEU A 347 -6.46 22.65 -0.07
C LEU A 347 -6.32 21.81 -1.35
N ILE A 348 -5.12 21.77 -1.92
CA ILE A 348 -4.81 20.95 -3.10
C ILE A 348 -4.84 19.46 -2.71
N ASP A 349 -4.13 19.07 -1.65
CA ASP A 349 -4.08 17.69 -1.15
C ASP A 349 -5.48 17.15 -0.89
N LEU A 350 -6.29 17.88 -0.13
CA LEU A 350 -7.65 17.46 0.23
C LEU A 350 -8.54 17.28 -1.00
N THR A 351 -8.46 18.20 -1.97
CA THR A 351 -9.23 18.11 -3.21
C THR A 351 -8.84 16.87 -4.02
N VAL A 352 -7.54 16.59 -4.11
CA VAL A 352 -7.03 15.45 -4.87
C VAL A 352 -7.41 14.14 -4.20
N ILE A 353 -7.12 13.98 -2.91
CA ILE A 353 -7.42 12.71 -2.22
C ILE A 353 -8.92 12.47 -2.08
N GLU A 354 -9.76 13.51 -2.07
CA GLU A 354 -11.22 13.36 -2.16
C GLU A 354 -11.62 12.70 -3.48
N ILE A 355 -11.09 13.17 -4.60
CA ILE A 355 -11.34 12.56 -5.92
C ILE A 355 -10.84 11.12 -5.95
N LEU A 356 -9.62 10.87 -5.48
CA LEU A 356 -8.99 9.55 -5.54
C LEU A 356 -9.66 8.51 -4.62
N SER A 357 -10.39 8.95 -3.60
CA SER A 357 -11.09 8.07 -2.65
C SER A 357 -12.53 7.75 -3.04
N ARG A 358 -12.98 8.18 -4.23
CA ARG A 358 -14.37 8.01 -4.68
C ARG A 358 -14.49 6.87 -5.68
N HIS A 359 -15.48 6.01 -5.47
CA HIS A 359 -15.92 5.03 -6.45
C HIS A 359 -16.79 5.71 -7.52
N ALA A 360 -16.49 5.43 -8.78
CA ALA A 360 -17.38 5.77 -9.89
C ALA A 360 -18.65 4.92 -9.86
N SER A 361 -19.73 5.41 -10.45
CA SER A 361 -21.02 4.72 -10.46
C SER A 361 -21.07 3.50 -11.39
N ASP A 362 -20.14 3.45 -12.33
CA ASP A 362 -19.94 2.38 -13.30
C ASP A 362 -18.71 1.51 -12.99
N GLU A 363 -18.22 1.57 -11.76
CA GLU A 363 -17.15 0.70 -11.27
C GLU A 363 -17.56 -0.78 -11.33
N ILE A 364 -16.59 -1.67 -11.56
CA ILE A 364 -16.78 -3.12 -11.56
C ILE A 364 -15.94 -3.73 -10.43
N TYR A 365 -16.62 -4.27 -9.43
CA TYR A 365 -15.98 -4.78 -8.22
C TYR A 365 -15.43 -6.20 -8.40
N LEU A 366 -14.56 -6.60 -7.47
CA LEU A 366 -13.98 -7.94 -7.43
C LEU A 366 -15.09 -8.99 -7.31
N GLY A 367 -15.07 -9.97 -8.21
CA GLY A 367 -16.15 -10.96 -8.33
C GLY A 367 -17.26 -10.56 -9.31
N GLU A 368 -17.14 -9.41 -9.96
CA GLU A 368 -18.03 -8.95 -11.03
C GLU A 368 -17.27 -8.88 -12.36
N ARG A 369 -18.02 -8.92 -13.46
CA ARG A 369 -17.50 -8.72 -14.82
C ARG A 369 -18.47 -7.90 -15.65
N ASP A 370 -17.90 -7.05 -16.48
CA ASP A 370 -18.65 -6.39 -17.54
C ASP A 370 -19.25 -7.42 -18.51
N GLY A 371 -20.51 -7.24 -18.89
CA GLY A 371 -21.27 -8.15 -19.74
C GLY A 371 -21.72 -9.47 -19.08
N GLY A 372 -21.60 -9.63 -17.76
CA GLY A 372 -22.15 -10.77 -17.02
C GLY A 372 -21.49 -12.10 -17.39
N ASP A 373 -22.27 -13.08 -17.84
CA ASP A 373 -21.80 -14.45 -18.19
C ASP A 373 -21.29 -14.57 -19.66
N HIS A 374 -21.22 -13.47 -20.42
CA HIS A 374 -20.92 -13.53 -21.87
C HIS A 374 -19.43 -13.43 -22.24
N TRP A 375 -18.52 -13.29 -21.27
CA TRP A 375 -17.08 -13.18 -21.51
C TRP A 375 -16.42 -14.51 -21.94
N THR A 376 -17.09 -15.64 -21.76
CA THR A 376 -16.67 -16.95 -22.29
C THR A 376 -17.87 -17.87 -22.51
N SER A 377 -17.75 -18.82 -23.44
CA SER A 377 -18.74 -19.89 -23.65
C SER A 377 -18.49 -21.11 -22.76
N ASP A 378 -17.37 -21.14 -22.05
CA ASP A 378 -16.95 -22.29 -21.26
C ASP A 378 -17.70 -22.34 -19.91
N ALA A 379 -18.57 -23.34 -19.74
CA ALA A 379 -19.39 -23.47 -18.54
C ALA A 379 -18.57 -23.64 -17.25
N GLY A 380 -17.44 -24.36 -17.30
CA GLY A 380 -16.59 -24.59 -16.11
C GLY A 380 -16.09 -23.28 -15.47
N PRO A 381 -15.39 -22.43 -16.23
CA PRO A 381 -14.97 -21.10 -15.78
C PRO A 381 -16.10 -20.18 -15.33
N LEU A 382 -17.27 -20.20 -15.98
CA LEU A 382 -18.44 -19.42 -15.54
C LEU A 382 -18.91 -19.86 -14.15
N GLU A 383 -19.04 -21.17 -13.92
CA GLU A 383 -19.44 -21.70 -12.61
C GLU A 383 -18.39 -21.48 -11.52
N ALA A 384 -17.10 -21.56 -11.87
CA ALA A 384 -16.02 -21.21 -10.96
C ALA A 384 -16.05 -19.71 -10.59
N PHE A 385 -16.39 -18.83 -11.52
CA PHE A 385 -16.50 -17.39 -11.25
C PHE A 385 -17.69 -17.06 -10.36
N LYS A 386 -18.84 -17.75 -10.54
CA LYS A 386 -19.99 -17.65 -9.64
C LYS A 386 -19.65 -18.08 -8.22
N ARG A 387 -18.88 -19.17 -8.06
CA ARG A 387 -18.36 -19.60 -6.74
C ARG A 387 -17.46 -18.54 -6.11
N PHE A 388 -16.60 -17.91 -6.91
CA PHE A 388 -15.75 -16.81 -6.44
C PHE A 388 -16.58 -15.61 -5.92
N GLY A 389 -17.54 -15.12 -6.71
CA GLY A 389 -18.43 -14.04 -6.27
C GLY A 389 -19.23 -14.38 -5.01
N LYS A 390 -19.79 -15.60 -4.93
CA LYS A 390 -20.46 -16.08 -3.71
C LYS A 390 -19.52 -16.11 -2.51
N LYS A 391 -18.28 -16.57 -2.70
CA LYS A 391 -17.28 -16.64 -1.63
C LYS A 391 -16.92 -15.25 -1.10
N LEU A 392 -16.83 -14.26 -1.97
CA LEU A 392 -16.59 -12.86 -1.57
C LEU A 392 -17.75 -12.31 -0.73
N ALA A 393 -19.00 -12.57 -1.11
CA ALA A 393 -20.16 -12.18 -0.30
C ALA A 393 -20.13 -12.82 1.10
N GLU A 394 -19.80 -14.11 1.20
CA GLU A 394 -19.61 -14.80 2.48
C GLU A 394 -18.47 -14.20 3.32
N ILE A 395 -17.37 -13.79 2.67
CA ILE A 395 -16.27 -13.10 3.33
C ILE A 395 -16.74 -11.76 3.88
N GLU A 396 -17.50 -10.98 3.11
CA GLU A 396 -18.00 -9.68 3.60
C GLU A 396 -18.83 -9.83 4.88
N GLU A 397 -19.74 -10.80 4.92
CA GLU A 397 -20.51 -11.11 6.14
C GLU A 397 -19.60 -11.45 7.33
N LYS A 398 -18.51 -12.18 7.08
CA LYS A 398 -17.50 -12.50 8.09
C LYS A 398 -16.76 -11.24 8.56
N LEU A 399 -16.41 -10.32 7.66
CA LEU A 399 -15.75 -9.07 8.01
C LEU A 399 -16.68 -8.13 8.80
N VAL A 400 -17.97 -8.10 8.46
CA VAL A 400 -19.02 -7.42 9.24
C VAL A 400 -19.07 -7.97 10.66
N LYS A 401 -19.04 -9.29 10.84
CA LYS A 401 -19.00 -9.90 12.17
C LYS A 401 -17.72 -9.51 12.93
N LYS A 402 -16.55 -9.54 12.28
CA LYS A 402 -15.29 -9.09 12.89
C LYS A 402 -15.36 -7.64 13.38
N ASN A 403 -15.89 -6.72 12.56
CA ASN A 403 -16.00 -5.30 12.95
C ASN A 403 -16.99 -5.04 14.09
N ASN A 404 -17.94 -5.95 14.33
CA ASN A 404 -18.89 -5.87 15.45
C ASN A 404 -18.42 -6.67 16.69
N ASP A 405 -17.29 -7.36 16.62
CA ASP A 405 -16.72 -8.11 17.74
C ASP A 405 -15.89 -7.18 18.63
N GLU A 406 -16.41 -6.86 19.82
CA GLU A 406 -15.76 -5.97 20.79
C GLU A 406 -14.44 -6.53 21.34
N THR A 407 -14.16 -7.82 21.16
CA THR A 407 -12.87 -8.42 21.51
C THR A 407 -11.76 -8.05 20.52
N LEU A 408 -12.11 -7.67 19.28
CA LEU A 408 -11.19 -7.23 18.23
C LEU A 408 -10.99 -5.70 18.27
N ARG A 409 -10.10 -5.26 19.17
CA ARG A 409 -9.93 -3.86 19.55
C ARG A 409 -9.26 -2.97 18.49
N ASN A 410 -8.51 -3.54 17.54
CA ASN A 410 -7.76 -2.77 16.55
C ASN A 410 -8.60 -2.36 15.34
N ARG A 411 -9.85 -2.83 15.25
CA ARG A 411 -10.69 -2.66 14.05
C ARG A 411 -11.39 -1.32 13.93
N THR A 412 -11.63 -0.65 15.06
CA THR A 412 -12.46 0.57 15.13
C THR A 412 -11.71 1.73 15.77
N GLY A 413 -10.86 1.43 16.77
CA GLY A 413 -10.04 2.40 17.48
C GLY A 413 -10.83 3.52 18.17
N PRO A 414 -10.14 4.51 18.77
CA PRO A 414 -10.77 5.64 19.45
C PRO A 414 -11.52 6.58 18.48
N ALA A 415 -11.20 6.54 17.19
CA ALA A 415 -11.88 7.30 16.14
C ALA A 415 -13.28 6.76 15.80
N LYS A 416 -13.67 5.60 16.35
CA LYS A 416 -14.95 4.94 16.07
C LYS A 416 -15.18 4.69 14.57
N MET A 417 -14.14 4.25 13.87
CA MET A 417 -14.12 4.06 12.43
C MET A 417 -13.82 2.60 12.10
N PRO A 418 -14.84 1.75 11.89
CA PRO A 418 -14.65 0.33 11.57
C PRO A 418 -13.84 0.14 10.29
N TYR A 419 -12.92 -0.84 10.28
CA TYR A 419 -12.09 -1.14 9.13
C TYR A 419 -12.89 -1.87 8.04
N THR A 420 -13.33 -1.13 7.01
CA THR A 420 -14.16 -1.65 5.92
C THR A 420 -13.48 -1.64 4.55
N LEU A 421 -12.21 -1.21 4.46
CA LEU A 421 -11.46 -1.07 3.20
C LEU A 421 -11.34 -2.36 2.37
N LEU A 422 -11.48 -3.53 3.01
CA LEU A 422 -11.41 -4.84 2.36
C LEU A 422 -12.77 -5.55 2.29
N TYR A 423 -13.87 -4.80 2.44
CA TYR A 423 -15.18 -5.31 2.07
C TYR A 423 -15.26 -5.35 0.54
N PRO A 424 -15.61 -6.51 -0.08
CA PRO A 424 -15.66 -6.63 -1.53
C PRO A 424 -16.58 -5.62 -2.22
N SER A 425 -17.76 -5.34 -1.66
CA SER A 425 -18.78 -4.49 -2.30
C SER A 425 -18.81 -3.05 -1.78
N SER A 426 -19.22 -2.12 -2.64
CA SER A 426 -19.54 -0.73 -2.31
C SER A 426 -20.59 -0.15 -3.25
N GLU A 427 -21.25 0.90 -2.77
CA GLU A 427 -21.99 1.85 -3.61
C GLU A 427 -21.04 2.92 -4.19
N GLU A 428 -21.55 3.76 -5.08
CA GLU A 428 -20.82 4.92 -5.61
C GLU A 428 -20.39 5.91 -4.52
N GLY A 429 -19.32 6.66 -4.78
CA GLY A 429 -18.88 7.76 -3.92
C GLY A 429 -17.80 7.40 -2.90
N LEU A 430 -17.72 8.18 -1.81
CA LEU A 430 -16.64 8.13 -0.83
C LEU A 430 -17.08 7.27 0.36
N THR A 431 -16.86 5.95 0.27
CA THR A 431 -17.51 4.96 1.15
C THR A 431 -16.58 4.29 2.15
N PHE A 432 -15.26 4.41 1.98
CA PHE A 432 -14.24 3.70 2.79
C PHE A 432 -14.35 2.17 2.73
N ARG A 433 -14.89 1.63 1.64
CA ARG A 433 -15.10 0.19 1.39
C ARG A 433 -15.21 -0.09 -0.11
N GLY A 434 -15.20 -1.37 -0.50
CA GLY A 434 -15.30 -1.78 -1.90
C GLY A 434 -13.93 -2.09 -2.47
N ILE A 435 -13.84 -3.24 -3.15
CA ILE A 435 -12.63 -3.68 -3.83
C ILE A 435 -12.92 -3.70 -5.33
N PRO A 436 -12.51 -2.68 -6.10
CA PRO A 436 -12.54 -2.73 -7.56
C PRO A 436 -11.74 -3.90 -8.12
N ASN A 437 -12.04 -4.31 -9.35
CA ASN A 437 -11.21 -5.29 -10.04
C ASN A 437 -9.79 -4.78 -10.33
N SER A 438 -9.63 -3.47 -10.53
CA SER A 438 -8.40 -2.87 -11.07
C SER A 438 -8.02 -1.58 -10.36
N ILE A 439 -6.83 -1.06 -10.74
CA ILE A 439 -6.37 0.28 -10.38
C ILE A 439 -7.10 1.27 -11.30
N SER A 440 -8.28 1.70 -10.90
CA SER A 440 -9.21 2.50 -11.73
C SER A 440 -9.16 4.00 -11.45
N ILE A 441 -8.51 4.43 -10.36
CA ILE A 441 -8.47 5.82 -9.89
C ILE A 441 -7.14 6.18 -9.25
#